data_AF-A0A132PE01-F1
#
_entry.id   AF-A0A132PE01-F1
#
_cell.length_a   1.000
_cell.length_b   1.000
_cell.length_c   1.000
_cell.angle_alpha   90.00
_cell.angle_beta   90.00
_cell.angle_gamma   90.00
#
_symmetry.space_group_name_H-M   'P 1'
#
loop_
_entity.id
_entity.type
_entity.pdbx_description
1 polymer ?
#
loop_
_entity_poly.entity_id
_entity_poly.type
_entity_poly.pdbx_seq_one_letter_code
_entity_poly.pdbx_strand_id
1 'polypeptide(L)'
;MADTPEGEDQRRFSGRAAILSLGGQVFDLCEHSSNAGERFDPVRTGLDHFALEAESLADLQAWASWLDTSGVARSEIRKVAGDLGTMFDFVDPDGIQVEFVHFDLG
;
A
#
# COMPACT_ATOMS: atom_id res chain seq x y z
N MET A 1 -22.15 -3.23 -43.21
CA MET A 1 -21.37 -2.23 -42.48
C MET A 1 -21.83 -2.32 -41.04
N ALA A 2 -20.99 -2.88 -40.17
CA ALA A 2 -21.30 -3.01 -38.76
C ALA A 2 -21.01 -1.66 -38.08
N ASP A 3 -22.01 -1.16 -37.37
CA ASP A 3 -21.94 0.00 -36.50
C ASP A 3 -20.98 -0.34 -35.35
N THR A 4 -19.86 0.37 -35.26
CA THR A 4 -18.92 0.24 -34.14
C THR A 4 -19.35 1.27 -33.11
N PRO A 5 -19.74 0.90 -31.88
CA PRO A 5 -20.17 1.90 -30.92
C PRO A 5 -18.99 2.81 -30.61
N GLU A 6 -19.25 4.11 -30.74
CA GLU A 6 -18.32 5.20 -30.53
C GLU A 6 -17.80 5.20 -29.09
N GLY A 7 -16.48 5.30 -28.97
CA GLY A 7 -15.78 5.96 -27.87
C GLY A 7 -16.10 5.44 -26.47
N GLU A 8 -15.45 4.35 -26.06
CA GLU A 8 -15.03 4.26 -24.67
C GLU A 8 -14.15 5.49 -24.39
N ASP A 9 -14.70 6.47 -23.68
CA ASP A 9 -13.92 7.45 -22.93
C ASP A 9 -13.12 6.65 -21.89
N GLN A 10 -12.02 6.04 -22.34
CA GLN A 10 -10.91 5.64 -21.50
C GLN A 10 -10.45 6.94 -20.87
N ARG A 11 -11.06 7.29 -19.73
CA ARG A 11 -10.72 8.47 -18.95
C ARG A 11 -9.23 8.43 -18.71
N ARG A 12 -8.51 9.16 -19.56
CA ARG A 12 -7.06 9.21 -19.55
C ARG A 12 -6.71 9.80 -18.20
N PHE A 13 -5.84 9.12 -17.44
CA PHE A 13 -5.36 9.64 -16.18
C PHE A 13 -4.93 11.09 -16.37
N SER A 14 -5.57 11.99 -15.62
CA SER A 14 -5.26 13.41 -15.60
C SER A 14 -4.68 13.70 -14.23
N GLY A 15 -3.37 13.95 -14.18
CA GLY A 15 -2.65 14.07 -12.93
C GLY A 15 -1.14 13.93 -13.07
N ARG A 16 -0.48 13.82 -11.93
CA ARG A 16 0.94 13.48 -11.82
C ARG A 16 1.08 12.06 -11.29
N ALA A 17 2.05 11.32 -11.80
CA ALA A 17 2.34 9.97 -11.32
C ALA A 17 3.83 9.82 -11.03
N ALA A 18 4.15 9.10 -9.95
CA ALA A 18 5.47 8.55 -9.69
C ALA A 18 5.37 7.03 -9.67
N ILE A 19 6.15 6.37 -10.52
CA ILE A 19 6.16 4.91 -10.66
C ILE A 19 7.39 4.37 -9.94
N LEU A 20 7.18 3.51 -8.95
CA LEU A 20 8.24 2.83 -8.22
C LEU A 20 8.25 1.36 -8.60
N SER A 21 9.39 0.87 -9.07
CA SER A 21 9.61 -0.57 -9.28
C SER A 21 10.33 -1.15 -8.06
N LEU A 22 9.71 -2.14 -7.43
CA LEU A 22 10.20 -2.85 -6.26
C LEU A 22 10.29 -4.33 -6.59
N GLY A 23 11.43 -4.75 -7.13
CA GLY A 23 11.58 -6.12 -7.64
C GLY A 23 10.56 -6.44 -8.73
N GLY A 24 9.70 -7.44 -8.50
CA GLY A 24 8.62 -7.83 -9.40
C GLY A 24 7.33 -7.03 -9.27
N GLN A 25 7.27 -6.08 -8.33
CA GLN A 25 6.09 -5.27 -8.03
C GLN A 25 6.27 -3.84 -8.53
N VAL A 26 5.14 -3.18 -8.82
CA VAL A 26 5.10 -1.77 -9.22
C VAL A 26 4.08 -1.04 -8.35
N PHE A 27 4.47 0.13 -7.86
CA PHE A 27 3.60 1.07 -7.17
C PHE A 27 3.51 2.36 -7.98
N ASP A 28 2.29 2.71 -8.36
CA ASP A 28 1.98 3.97 -9.03
C ASP A 28 1.36 4.93 -8.01
N LEU A 29 2.12 5.95 -7.59
CA LEU A 29 1.63 7.02 -6.74
C LEU A 29 1.01 8.11 -7.62
N CYS A 30 -0.31 8.24 -7.57
CA CYS A 30 -1.10 9.05 -8.49
C CYS A 30 -1.76 10.24 -7.79
N GLU A 31 -1.40 11.45 -8.19
CA GLU A 31 -2.10 12.67 -7.82
C GLU A 31 -3.07 13.07 -8.93
N HIS A 32 -4.36 12.90 -8.70
CA HIS A 32 -5.41 13.23 -9.67
C HIS A 32 -5.72 14.73 -9.70
N SER A 33 -5.74 15.35 -10.89
CA SER A 33 -6.08 16.77 -11.08
C SER A 33 -7.48 17.13 -10.59
N SER A 34 -8.39 16.16 -10.52
CA SER A 34 -9.76 16.33 -10.04
C SER A 34 -9.95 16.02 -8.56
N ASN A 35 -8.88 15.69 -7.81
CA ASN A 35 -8.98 15.47 -6.38
C ASN A 35 -9.34 16.79 -5.67
N ALA A 36 -10.46 16.80 -4.94
CA ALA A 36 -10.94 17.96 -4.20
C ALA A 36 -10.25 18.17 -2.84
N GLY A 37 -9.20 17.40 -2.54
CA GLY A 37 -8.43 17.50 -1.29
C GLY A 37 -9.03 16.68 -0.14
N GLU A 38 -9.84 15.67 -0.47
CA GLU A 38 -10.40 14.77 0.53
C GLU A 38 -9.33 13.86 1.13
N ARG A 39 -9.44 13.58 2.44
CA ARG A 39 -8.56 12.63 3.14
C ARG A 39 -9.01 11.20 2.87
N PHE A 40 -8.05 10.27 2.88
CA PHE A 40 -8.36 8.85 2.86
C PHE A 40 -9.29 8.47 4.02
N ASP A 41 -10.21 7.55 3.75
CA ASP A 41 -11.21 7.05 4.70
C ASP A 41 -11.39 5.54 4.49
N PRO A 42 -10.85 4.69 5.40
CA PRO A 42 -10.81 3.23 5.22
C PRO A 42 -12.18 2.57 5.11
N VAL A 43 -13.24 3.21 5.63
CA VAL A 43 -14.59 2.61 5.60
C VAL A 43 -15.33 2.84 4.28
N ARG A 44 -14.73 3.59 3.34
CA ARG A 44 -15.33 3.81 2.02
C ARG A 44 -15.01 2.67 1.07
N THR A 45 -15.91 2.44 0.12
CA THR A 45 -15.69 1.43 -0.92
C THR A 45 -14.40 1.70 -1.69
N GLY A 46 -13.46 0.76 -1.65
CA GLY A 46 -12.15 0.90 -2.25
C GLY A 46 -11.12 0.04 -1.51
N LEU A 47 -9.88 0.49 -1.55
CA LEU A 47 -8.78 -0.07 -0.76
C LEU A 47 -8.91 0.40 0.69
N ASP A 48 -8.71 -0.51 1.63
CA ASP A 48 -8.61 -0.23 3.07
C ASP A 48 -7.14 -0.12 3.48
N HIS A 49 -6.36 -1.16 3.19
CA HIS A 49 -4.92 -1.26 3.43
C HIS A 49 -4.29 -2.28 2.49
N PHE A 50 -2.96 -2.43 2.55
CA PHE A 50 -2.26 -3.56 1.95
C PHE A 50 -1.11 -4.03 2.85
N ALA A 51 -0.67 -5.26 2.63
CA ALA A 51 0.44 -5.87 3.33
C ALA A 51 1.58 -6.22 2.38
N LEU A 52 2.82 -6.04 2.86
CA LEU A 52 4.05 -6.48 2.22
C LEU A 52 4.65 -7.61 3.04
N GLU A 53 4.98 -8.72 2.38
CA GLU A 53 5.60 -9.86 3.04
C GLU A 53 7.12 -9.66 3.15
N ALA A 54 7.65 -9.82 4.35
CA ALA A 54 9.07 -9.90 4.62
C ALA A 54 9.55 -11.36 4.50
N GLU A 55 10.68 -11.57 3.82
CA GLU A 55 11.24 -12.91 3.57
C GLU A 55 11.60 -13.66 4.85
N SER A 56 11.94 -12.92 5.91
CA SER A 56 12.24 -13.48 7.22
C SER A 56 11.78 -12.58 8.37
N LEU A 57 11.68 -13.15 9.58
CA LEU A 57 11.47 -12.38 10.80
C LEU A 57 12.57 -11.32 11.04
N ALA A 58 13.81 -11.61 10.62
CA ALA A 58 14.91 -10.66 10.73
C ALA A 58 14.71 -9.46 9.78
N ASP A 59 14.23 -9.71 8.56
CA ASP A 59 13.92 -8.64 7.60
C ASP A 59 12.75 -7.78 8.08
N LEU A 60 11.72 -8.41 8.68
CA LEU A 60 10.62 -7.69 9.32
C LEU A 60 11.14 -6.71 10.39
N GLN A 61 12.03 -7.17 11.26
CA GLN A 61 12.64 -6.35 12.31
C GLN A 61 13.55 -5.25 11.75
N ALA A 62 14.25 -5.54 10.65
CA ALA A 62 15.09 -4.55 9.96
C ALA A 62 14.24 -3.41 9.38
N TRP A 63 13.12 -3.73 8.73
CA TRP A 63 12.18 -2.72 8.22
C TRP A 63 11.60 -1.85 9.33
N ALA A 64 11.20 -2.47 10.45
CA ALA A 64 10.72 -1.75 11.63
C ALA A 64 11.76 -0.73 12.15
N SER A 65 13.03 -1.15 12.29
CA SER A 65 14.14 -0.29 12.73
C SER A 65 14.45 0.84 11.74
N TRP A 66 14.35 0.55 10.44
CA TRP A 66 14.55 1.55 9.40
C TRP A 66 13.48 2.65 9.44
N LEU A 67 12.21 2.29 9.66
CA LEU A 67 11.13 3.27 9.84
C LEU A 67 11.37 4.15 11.07
N ASP A 68 11.78 3.56 12.20
CA ASP A 68 12.11 4.30 13.42
C ASP A 68 13.23 5.32 13.17
N THR A 69 14.29 4.88 12.48
CA THR A 69 15.43 5.74 12.11
C THR A 69 15.03 6.86 11.15
N SER A 70 14.05 6.59 10.29
CA SER A 70 13.50 7.55 9.32
C SER A 70 12.46 8.49 9.94
N GLY A 71 12.12 8.31 11.22
CA GLY A 71 11.13 9.12 11.92
C GLY A 71 9.68 8.81 11.54
N VAL A 72 9.42 7.64 10.97
CA VAL A 72 8.07 7.17 10.63
C VAL A 72 7.51 6.41 11.83
N ALA A 73 6.41 6.93 12.40
CA ALA A 73 5.72 6.25 13.49
C ALA A 73 5.06 4.96 12.98
N ARG A 74 5.25 3.87 13.73
CA ARG A 74 4.68 2.55 13.44
C ARG A 74 4.14 1.91 14.72
N SER A 75 3.31 0.90 14.57
CA SER A 75 2.85 0.07 15.68
C SER A 75 3.96 -0.84 16.22
N GLU A 76 3.71 -1.45 17.38
CA GLU A 76 4.57 -2.49 17.92
C GLU A 76 4.57 -3.72 17.00
N ILE A 77 5.69 -4.44 17.00
CA ILE A 77 5.77 -5.76 16.36
C ILE A 77 4.93 -6.73 17.20
N ARG A 78 3.95 -7.37 16.56
CA ARG A 78 2.98 -8.27 17.22
C ARG A 78 2.77 -9.56 16.43
N LYS A 79 2.18 -10.56 17.09
CA LYS A 79 1.77 -11.80 16.44
C LYS A 79 0.51 -11.61 15.61
N VAL A 80 0.47 -12.25 14.45
CA VAL A 80 -0.74 -12.40 13.63
C VAL A 80 -1.66 -13.39 14.35
N ALA A 81 -2.98 -13.17 14.23
CA ALA A 81 -3.98 -14.03 14.87
C ALA A 81 -3.78 -15.51 14.50
N GLY A 82 -3.92 -16.39 15.50
CA GLY A 82 -3.72 -17.83 15.33
C GLY A 82 -2.25 -18.25 15.19
N ASP A 83 -1.30 -17.41 15.63
CA ASP A 83 0.15 -17.64 15.55
C ASP A 83 0.65 -17.91 14.12
N LEU A 84 -0.06 -17.36 13.13
CA LEU A 84 0.25 -17.55 11.70
C LEU A 84 1.49 -16.78 11.23
N GLY A 85 2.01 -15.88 12.05
CA GLY A 85 3.13 -15.04 11.69
C GLY A 85 3.36 -13.87 12.65
N THR A 86 4.18 -12.92 12.21
CA THR A 86 4.54 -11.72 12.94
C THR A 86 4.41 -10.50 12.04
N MET A 87 3.92 -9.38 12.57
CA MET A 87 3.63 -8.18 11.77
C MET A 87 3.85 -6.88 12.54
N PHE A 88 3.91 -5.76 11.81
CA PHE A 88 3.67 -4.41 12.31
C PHE A 88 3.03 -3.58 11.18
N ASP A 89 2.51 -2.41 11.51
CA ASP A 89 1.88 -1.50 10.54
C ASP A 89 2.28 -0.05 10.81
N PHE A 90 2.08 0.79 9.78
CA PHE A 90 2.20 2.24 9.86
C PHE A 90 1.21 2.88 8.90
N VAL A 91 1.07 4.20 9.00
CA VAL A 91 0.18 4.98 8.13
C VAL A 91 1.03 5.91 7.28
N ASP A 92 0.80 5.89 5.97
CA ASP A 92 1.50 6.77 5.04
C ASP A 92 1.01 8.24 5.13
N PRO A 93 1.65 9.20 4.44
CA PRO A 93 1.24 10.60 4.49
C PRO A 93 -0.19 10.89 3.99
N ASP A 94 -0.79 10.00 3.19
CA ASP A 94 -2.14 10.13 2.65
C ASP A 94 -3.21 9.46 3.52
N GLY A 95 -2.80 8.69 4.54
CA GLY A 95 -3.67 8.04 5.51
C GLY A 95 -3.87 6.54 5.25
N ILE A 96 -3.19 5.96 4.25
CA ILE A 96 -3.32 4.54 3.92
C ILE A 96 -2.50 3.72 4.90
N GLN A 97 -3.10 2.69 5.49
CA GLN A 97 -2.38 1.74 6.33
C GLN A 97 -1.56 0.78 5.47
N VAL A 98 -0.29 0.61 5.85
CA VAL A 98 0.64 -0.33 5.23
C VAL A 98 1.12 -1.29 6.30
N GLU A 99 0.99 -2.58 6.03
CA GLU A 99 1.45 -3.63 6.93
C GLU A 99 2.72 -4.29 6.38
N PHE A 100 3.64 -4.63 7.29
CA PHE A 100 4.70 -5.60 7.02
C PHE A 100 4.40 -6.87 7.81
N VAL A 101 4.46 -8.02 7.15
CA VAL A 101 4.17 -9.32 7.76
C VAL A 101 5.21 -10.36 7.36
N HIS A 102 5.55 -11.26 8.27
CA HIS A 102 6.27 -12.49 7.99
C HIS A 102 5.41 -13.66 8.44
N PHE A 103 5.05 -14.56 7.51
CA PHE A 103 4.21 -15.71 7.81
C PHE A 103 5.06 -16.92 8.21
N ASP A 104 4.67 -17.57 9.32
CA ASP A 104 5.31 -18.78 9.85
C ASP A 104 4.60 -20.03 9.28
N LEU A 105 4.40 -20.07 7.96
CA LEU A 105 3.77 -21.19 7.25
C LEU A 105 4.84 -22.23 6.94
N GLY A 106 5.09 -23.13 7.90
CA GLY A 106 6.09 -24.20 7.80
C GLY A 106 5.95 -25.10 6.58
#